data_AF-A0A1W9SH18-F1
#
_entry.id   AF-A0A1W9SH18-F1
#
_cell.length_a   1.000
_cell.length_b   1.000
_cell.length_c   1.000
_cell.angle_alpha   90.00
_cell.angle_beta   90.00
_cell.angle_gamma   90.00
#
_symmetry.space_group_name_H-M   'P 1'
#
loop_
_entity.id
_entity.type
_entity.pdbx_description
1 polymer ?
#
loop_
_entity_poly.entity_id
_entity_poly.type
_entity_poly.pdbx_seq_one_letter_code
_entity_poly.pdbx_strand_id
1 'polypeptide(L)'
;MKNKSIISLILILVGCFLVSSAEAQDGFQLYYKAKKQMHLKEYDQALETFKLLMVKFPESKYLDDAQFWTGYVNGKQKKYSESFRLYEDLKKNYPNSPWVDDAEIQQIDVAEKLANRGEKPYLDYLVKKLNSPDKTIKYQASMSLAKLRDDRALPGLKQMAKNGDKDMSRVARSLIKKIESKKPQPRTGSKIIKKPTLNNRDRKTKSRLVKPGRTNKSPTRSGSIKRPSKSSKPPTRSSPPSRKSSGQKSSSGKKIK
;
A
#
# COMPACT_ATOMS: atom_id res chain seq x y z
N MET A 1 32.77 -55.57 9.42
CA MET A 1 31.49 -54.92 9.78
C MET A 1 31.66 -53.56 10.48
N LYS A 2 32.40 -53.47 11.61
CA LYS A 2 32.50 -52.29 12.50
C LYS A 2 32.53 -50.91 11.79
N ASN A 3 33.34 -50.73 10.74
CA ASN A 3 33.55 -49.44 10.06
C ASN A 3 32.27 -48.84 9.45
N LYS A 4 31.29 -49.66 8.99
CA LYS A 4 30.05 -49.13 8.39
C LYS A 4 29.17 -48.39 9.41
N SER A 5 29.12 -48.86 10.66
CA SER A 5 28.37 -48.18 11.73
C SER A 5 29.03 -46.85 12.13
N ILE A 6 30.36 -46.79 12.12
CA ILE A 6 31.12 -45.57 12.46
C ILE A 6 30.83 -44.46 11.42
N ILE A 7 30.89 -44.80 10.13
CA ILE A 7 30.59 -43.85 9.03
C ILE A 7 29.14 -43.35 9.14
N SER A 8 28.19 -44.24 9.42
CA SER A 8 26.77 -43.86 9.59
C SER A 8 26.57 -42.91 10.78
N LEU A 9 27.22 -43.17 11.92
CA LEU A 9 27.16 -42.30 13.10
C LEU A 9 27.78 -40.93 12.83
N ILE A 10 28.92 -40.86 12.11
CA ILE A 10 29.55 -39.59 11.72
C ILE A 10 28.64 -38.78 10.79
N LEU A 11 27.99 -39.41 9.80
CA LEU A 11 27.05 -38.73 8.91
C LEU A 11 25.82 -38.18 9.65
N ILE A 12 25.30 -38.91 10.65
CA ILE A 12 24.21 -38.44 11.51
C ILE A 12 24.67 -37.25 12.37
N LEU A 13 25.85 -37.33 12.99
CA LEU A 13 26.38 -36.25 13.84
C LEU A 13 26.70 -34.97 13.02
N VAL A 14 27.30 -35.11 11.84
CA VAL A 14 27.54 -33.99 10.92
C VAL A 14 26.21 -33.39 10.44
N GLY A 15 25.21 -34.23 10.11
CA GLY A 15 23.86 -33.79 9.75
C GLY A 15 23.20 -32.96 10.87
N CYS A 16 23.20 -33.46 12.10
CA CYS A 16 22.64 -32.73 13.26
C CYS A 16 23.40 -31.42 13.54
N PHE A 17 24.73 -31.41 13.47
CA PHE A 17 25.52 -30.20 13.72
C PHE A 17 25.28 -29.13 12.65
N LEU A 18 25.15 -29.51 11.38
CA LEU A 18 24.80 -28.60 10.29
C LEU A 18 23.38 -28.04 10.45
N VAL A 19 22.39 -28.88 10.79
CA VAL A 19 21.00 -28.43 10.99
C VAL A 19 20.90 -27.40 12.12
N SER A 20 21.48 -27.66 13.29
CA SER A 20 21.45 -26.68 14.39
C SER A 20 22.26 -25.41 14.10
N SER A 21 23.24 -25.45 13.19
CA SER A 21 23.95 -24.24 12.74
C SER A 21 23.07 -23.34 11.85
N ALA A 22 22.20 -23.92 11.03
CA ALA A 22 21.26 -23.17 10.19
C ALA A 22 20.16 -22.48 11.01
N GLU A 23 19.62 -23.17 12.02
CA GLU A 23 18.63 -22.60 12.94
C GLU A 23 19.17 -21.41 13.74
N ALA A 24 20.49 -21.37 14.00
CA ALA A 24 21.15 -20.29 14.74
C ALA A 24 21.36 -19.00 13.92
N GLN A 25 21.21 -19.04 12.59
CA GLN A 25 21.50 -17.91 11.68
C GLN A 25 20.38 -17.63 10.66
N ASP A 26 19.12 -17.90 11.01
CA ASP A 26 17.95 -17.63 10.16
C ASP A 26 17.55 -16.14 10.02
N GLY A 27 18.39 -15.20 10.46
CA GLY A 27 18.12 -13.76 10.46
C GLY A 27 17.28 -13.21 11.61
N PHE A 28 16.73 -14.03 12.52
CA PHE A 28 15.86 -13.62 13.63
C PHE A 28 16.40 -12.43 14.45
N GLN A 29 17.70 -12.41 14.75
CA GLN A 29 18.30 -11.36 15.57
C GLN A 29 18.30 -9.98 14.89
N LEU A 30 18.45 -9.93 13.56
CA LEU A 30 18.31 -8.68 12.81
C LEU A 30 16.84 -8.26 12.71
N TYR A 31 15.92 -9.21 12.53
CA TYR A 31 14.48 -8.94 12.55
C TYR A 31 14.07 -8.31 13.89
N TYR A 32 14.42 -8.94 15.01
CA TYR A 32 14.08 -8.48 16.34
C TYR A 32 14.71 -7.10 16.66
N LYS A 33 15.97 -6.87 16.26
CA LYS A 33 16.63 -5.57 16.38
C LYS A 33 15.90 -4.48 15.58
N ALA A 34 15.59 -4.73 14.30
CA ALA A 34 14.90 -3.77 13.44
C ALA A 34 13.48 -3.46 13.95
N LYS A 35 12.76 -4.48 14.46
CA LYS A 35 11.47 -4.30 15.15
C LYS A 35 11.58 -3.43 16.39
N LYS A 36 12.60 -3.65 17.24
CA LYS A 36 12.87 -2.80 18.42
C LYS A 36 13.12 -1.34 18.01
N GLN A 37 13.99 -1.12 17.02
CA GLN A 37 14.29 0.21 16.48
C GLN A 37 13.04 0.91 15.92
N MET A 38 12.20 0.19 15.16
CA MET A 38 10.90 0.68 14.69
C MET A 38 9.98 1.11 15.85
N HIS A 39 9.90 0.34 16.93
CA HIS A 39 9.09 0.69 18.10
C HIS A 39 9.66 1.90 18.87
N LEU A 40 10.98 2.08 18.89
CA LEU A 40 11.67 3.28 19.39
C LEU A 40 11.56 4.49 18.44
N LYS A 41 11.05 4.29 17.20
CA LYS A 41 10.97 5.26 16.09
C LYS A 41 12.33 5.64 15.48
N GLU A 42 13.34 4.80 15.68
CA GLU A 42 14.67 4.86 15.07
C GLU A 42 14.59 4.37 13.61
N TYR A 43 13.72 5.00 12.82
CA TYR A 43 13.20 4.46 11.57
C TYR A 43 14.28 4.18 10.52
N ASP A 44 15.27 5.05 10.36
CA ASP A 44 16.32 4.84 9.37
C ASP A 44 17.25 3.67 9.77
N GLN A 45 17.58 3.52 11.06
CA GLN A 45 18.33 2.36 11.54
C GLN A 45 17.53 1.04 11.42
N ALA A 46 16.20 1.10 11.58
CA ALA A 46 15.31 -0.04 11.38
C ALA A 46 15.31 -0.46 9.90
N LEU A 47 15.24 0.49 8.97
CA LEU A 47 15.34 0.23 7.52
C LEU A 47 16.71 -0.36 7.14
N GLU A 48 17.80 0.17 7.68
CA GLU A 48 19.15 -0.39 7.50
C GLU A 48 19.25 -1.82 8.03
N THR A 49 18.66 -2.10 9.20
CA THR A 49 18.74 -3.43 9.82
C THR A 49 17.83 -4.45 9.11
N PHE A 50 16.65 -4.05 8.62
CA PHE A 50 15.82 -4.90 7.74
C PHE A 50 16.53 -5.15 6.40
N LYS A 51 17.16 -4.14 5.78
CA LYS A 51 17.98 -4.32 4.57
C LYS A 51 19.14 -5.28 4.82
N LEU A 52 19.81 -5.17 5.97
CA LEU A 52 20.90 -6.07 6.35
C LEU A 52 20.43 -7.53 6.52
N LEU A 53 19.21 -7.75 7.02
CA LEU A 53 18.58 -9.08 7.04
C LEU A 53 18.39 -9.61 5.62
N MET A 54 17.71 -8.85 4.76
CA MET A 54 17.41 -9.28 3.39
C MET A 54 18.65 -9.55 2.53
N VAL A 55 19.78 -8.90 2.84
CA VAL A 55 21.07 -9.13 2.15
C VAL A 55 21.87 -10.29 2.76
N LYS A 56 21.91 -10.44 4.09
CA LYS A 56 22.73 -11.48 4.74
C LYS A 56 22.04 -12.84 4.85
N PHE A 57 20.72 -12.86 4.86
CA PHE A 57 19.92 -14.07 5.09
C PHE A 57 18.81 -14.19 4.03
N PRO A 58 19.17 -14.38 2.74
CA PRO A 58 18.22 -14.39 1.61
C PRO A 58 17.28 -15.60 1.57
N GLU A 59 17.45 -16.56 2.49
CA GLU A 59 16.54 -17.70 2.70
C GLU A 59 15.79 -17.61 4.05
N SER A 60 15.86 -16.46 4.73
CA SER A 60 15.25 -16.24 6.05
C SER A 60 13.72 -16.34 6.01
N LYS A 61 13.16 -17.05 7.00
CA LYS A 61 11.71 -17.08 7.26
C LYS A 61 11.11 -15.75 7.77
N TYR A 62 11.91 -14.68 7.81
CA TYR A 62 11.51 -13.33 8.22
C TYR A 62 11.62 -12.30 7.08
N LEU A 63 11.81 -12.72 5.81
CA LEU A 63 11.97 -11.80 4.67
C LEU A 63 10.68 -11.05 4.31
N ASP A 64 9.55 -11.74 4.33
CA ASP A 64 8.22 -11.18 4.09
C ASP A 64 7.82 -10.24 5.24
N ASP A 65 8.09 -10.64 6.48
CA ASP A 65 7.99 -9.82 7.69
C ASP A 65 8.87 -8.55 7.54
N ALA A 66 10.15 -8.70 7.17
CA ALA A 66 11.06 -7.58 6.97
C ALA A 66 10.60 -6.63 5.86
N GLN A 67 10.06 -7.15 4.75
CA GLN A 67 9.49 -6.33 3.68
C GLN A 67 8.23 -5.58 4.13
N PHE A 68 7.32 -6.25 4.86
CA PHE A 68 6.12 -5.62 5.41
C PHE A 68 6.48 -4.46 6.36
N TRP A 69 7.38 -4.68 7.32
CA TRP A 69 7.78 -3.63 8.26
C TRP A 69 8.62 -2.53 7.59
N THR A 70 9.38 -2.85 6.54
CA THR A 70 10.04 -1.85 5.68
C THR A 70 9.02 -0.97 4.96
N GLY A 71 7.93 -1.55 4.44
CA GLY A 71 6.78 -0.82 3.89
C GLY A 71 6.12 0.09 4.93
N TYR A 72 5.86 -0.44 6.12
CA TYR A 72 5.26 0.29 7.24
C TYR A 72 6.10 1.49 7.70
N VAL A 73 7.42 1.31 7.86
CA VAL A 73 8.35 2.37 8.28
C VAL A 73 8.44 3.48 7.24
N ASN A 74 8.52 3.14 5.94
CA ASN A 74 8.43 4.14 4.87
C ASN A 74 7.11 4.93 4.92
N GLY A 75 6.00 4.25 5.23
CA GLY A 75 4.70 4.89 5.50
C GLY A 75 4.75 5.89 6.66
N LYS A 76 5.38 5.54 7.79
CA LYS A 76 5.57 6.47 8.94
C LYS A 76 6.45 7.67 8.60
N GLN A 77 7.47 7.47 7.75
CA GLN A 77 8.33 8.54 7.24
C GLN A 77 7.67 9.37 6.11
N LYS A 78 6.41 9.10 5.75
CA LYS A 78 5.65 9.76 4.65
C LYS A 78 6.22 9.52 3.24
N LYS A 79 7.13 8.54 3.11
CA LYS A 79 7.65 7.98 1.85
C LYS A 79 6.58 7.07 1.21
N TYR A 80 5.39 7.61 0.98
CA TYR A 80 4.20 6.81 0.65
C TYR A 80 4.31 6.04 -0.67
N SER A 81 4.96 6.60 -1.69
CA SER A 81 5.14 5.92 -2.98
C SER A 81 6.03 4.69 -2.85
N GLU A 82 7.10 4.78 -2.04
CA GLU A 82 7.97 3.65 -1.70
C GLU A 82 7.23 2.60 -0.86
N SER A 83 6.50 3.06 0.16
CA SER A 83 5.62 2.21 0.99
C SER A 83 4.60 1.44 0.15
N PHE A 84 3.97 2.08 -0.84
CA PHE A 84 3.02 1.45 -1.75
C PHE A 84 3.67 0.34 -2.60
N ARG A 85 4.88 0.56 -3.10
CA ARG A 85 5.63 -0.44 -3.89
C ARG A 85 6.08 -1.63 -3.04
N LEU A 86 6.58 -1.38 -1.83
CA LEU A 86 6.99 -2.44 -0.91
C LEU A 86 5.83 -3.40 -0.57
N TYR A 87 4.59 -2.90 -0.47
CA TYR A 87 3.40 -3.75 -0.32
C TYR A 87 2.92 -4.41 -1.62
N GLU A 88 3.22 -3.83 -2.79
CA GLU A 88 2.98 -4.47 -4.10
C GLU A 88 3.94 -5.66 -4.30
N ASP A 89 5.23 -5.42 -4.09
CA ASP A 89 6.29 -6.41 -4.21
C ASP A 89 6.14 -7.53 -3.17
N LEU A 90 5.69 -7.25 -1.93
CA LEU A 90 5.42 -8.31 -0.94
C LEU A 90 4.37 -9.30 -1.46
N LYS A 91 3.23 -8.82 -1.96
CA LYS A 91 2.14 -9.68 -2.42
C LYS A 91 2.47 -10.42 -3.72
N LYS A 92 3.45 -9.91 -4.49
CA LYS A 92 3.99 -10.54 -5.69
C LYS A 92 5.03 -11.63 -5.34
N ASN A 93 5.95 -11.34 -4.43
CA ASN A 93 7.12 -12.18 -4.14
C ASN A 93 6.80 -13.23 -3.05
N TYR A 94 5.92 -12.89 -2.11
CA TYR A 94 5.48 -13.74 -1.00
C TYR A 94 3.94 -13.88 -0.99
N PRO A 95 3.31 -14.42 -2.04
CA PRO A 95 1.83 -14.50 -2.17
C PRO A 95 1.15 -15.39 -1.12
N ASN A 96 1.92 -16.23 -0.42
CA ASN A 96 1.44 -17.09 0.68
C ASN A 96 1.79 -16.51 2.07
N SER A 97 2.31 -15.28 2.16
CA SER A 97 2.70 -14.66 3.42
C SER A 97 1.47 -14.34 4.30
N PRO A 98 1.55 -14.50 5.63
CA PRO A 98 0.51 -13.99 6.54
C PRO A 98 0.33 -12.46 6.46
N TRP A 99 1.26 -11.73 5.85
CA TRP A 99 1.20 -10.28 5.69
C TRP A 99 0.45 -9.81 4.43
N VAL A 100 -0.03 -10.70 3.56
CA VAL A 100 -0.68 -10.30 2.28
C VAL A 100 -1.91 -9.41 2.48
N ASP A 101 -2.82 -9.79 3.38
CA ASP A 101 -4.05 -9.05 3.66
C ASP A 101 -3.77 -7.69 4.33
N ASP A 102 -2.91 -7.70 5.36
CA ASP A 102 -2.45 -6.49 6.04
C ASP A 102 -1.70 -5.55 5.07
N ALA A 103 -0.86 -6.09 4.18
CA ALA A 103 -0.17 -5.32 3.15
C ALA A 103 -1.15 -4.68 2.17
N GLU A 104 -2.24 -5.36 1.78
CA GLU A 104 -3.26 -4.74 0.94
C GLU A 104 -4.04 -3.62 1.66
N ILE A 105 -4.38 -3.79 2.94
CA ILE A 105 -5.02 -2.75 3.74
C ILE A 105 -4.08 -1.55 3.90
N GLN A 106 -2.81 -1.76 4.25
CA GLN A 106 -1.82 -0.68 4.35
C GLN A 106 -1.55 -0.01 2.99
N GLN A 107 -1.56 -0.77 1.88
CA GLN A 107 -1.41 -0.24 0.52
C GLN A 107 -2.59 0.68 0.15
N ILE A 108 -3.82 0.34 0.55
CA ILE A 108 -5.01 1.22 0.42
C ILE A 108 -4.82 2.49 1.25
N ASP A 109 -4.36 2.38 2.49
CA ASP A 109 -4.15 3.54 3.38
C ASP A 109 -3.06 4.51 2.86
N VAL A 110 -1.98 4.03 2.22
CA VAL A 110 -0.99 4.93 1.57
C VAL A 110 -1.44 5.41 0.20
N ALA A 111 -2.18 4.62 -0.58
CA ALA A 111 -2.81 5.08 -1.82
C ALA A 111 -3.77 6.25 -1.58
N GLU A 112 -4.51 6.25 -0.47
CA GLU A 112 -5.31 7.39 -0.03
C GLU A 112 -4.45 8.66 0.18
N LYS A 113 -3.28 8.54 0.82
CA LYS A 113 -2.44 9.73 1.07
C LYS A 113 -1.81 10.29 -0.20
N LEU A 114 -1.54 9.43 -1.18
CA LEU A 114 -1.04 9.79 -2.51
C LEU A 114 -2.16 10.43 -3.35
N ALA A 115 -3.34 9.82 -3.40
CA ALA A 115 -4.53 10.40 -4.03
C ALA A 115 -4.89 11.77 -3.42
N ASN A 116 -4.76 11.95 -2.10
CA ASN A 116 -4.96 13.23 -1.42
C ASN A 116 -3.90 14.30 -1.78
N ARG A 117 -2.74 13.91 -2.33
CA ARG A 117 -1.75 14.84 -2.92
C ARG A 117 -2.07 15.21 -4.37
N GLY A 118 -3.13 14.66 -4.95
CA GLY A 118 -3.48 14.82 -6.37
C GLY A 118 -2.86 13.76 -7.29
N GLU A 119 -2.18 12.75 -6.75
CA GLU A 119 -1.51 11.71 -7.54
C GLU A 119 -2.56 10.71 -8.10
N LYS A 120 -3.18 11.08 -9.24
CA LYS A 120 -4.33 10.40 -9.85
C LYS A 120 -4.22 8.86 -9.95
N PRO A 121 -3.09 8.24 -10.33
CA PRO A 121 -3.02 6.77 -10.45
C PRO A 121 -3.44 6.02 -9.17
N TYR A 122 -3.20 6.59 -7.99
CA TYR A 122 -3.60 6.00 -6.72
C TYR A 122 -5.10 6.17 -6.41
N LEU A 123 -5.75 7.20 -6.97
CA LEU A 123 -7.21 7.32 -6.96
C LEU A 123 -7.84 6.23 -7.83
N ASP A 124 -7.28 5.99 -9.02
CA ASP A 124 -7.77 4.94 -9.93
C ASP A 124 -7.49 3.53 -9.37
N TYR A 125 -6.39 3.32 -8.63
CA TYR A 125 -6.16 2.12 -7.82
C TYR A 125 -7.25 1.89 -6.75
N LEU A 126 -7.61 2.93 -5.98
CA LEU A 126 -8.67 2.82 -4.96
C LEU A 126 -10.02 2.46 -5.61
N VAL A 127 -10.32 3.04 -6.77
CA VAL A 127 -11.54 2.73 -7.54
C VAL A 127 -11.52 1.28 -8.05
N LYS A 128 -10.37 0.76 -8.51
CA LYS A 128 -10.21 -0.66 -8.86
C LYS A 128 -10.50 -1.58 -7.66
N LYS A 129 -10.11 -1.19 -6.44
CA LYS A 129 -10.34 -1.97 -5.21
C LYS A 129 -11.80 -2.00 -4.73
N LEU A 130 -12.68 -1.11 -5.23
CA LEU A 130 -14.13 -1.26 -5.02
C LEU A 130 -14.69 -2.56 -5.62
N ASN A 131 -14.06 -3.08 -6.66
CA ASN A 131 -14.47 -4.32 -7.34
C ASN A 131 -13.85 -5.59 -6.73
N SER A 132 -13.20 -5.50 -5.57
CA SER A 132 -12.65 -6.67 -4.88
C SER A 132 -13.77 -7.68 -4.54
N PRO A 133 -13.54 -9.00 -4.68
CA PRO A 133 -14.45 -10.01 -4.11
C PRO A 133 -14.43 -9.94 -2.57
N ASP A 134 -13.29 -9.60 -1.95
CA ASP A 134 -13.20 -9.42 -0.51
C ASP A 134 -13.94 -8.15 -0.05
N LYS A 135 -14.80 -8.35 0.96
CA LYS A 135 -15.65 -7.30 1.54
C LYS A 135 -14.84 -6.27 2.34
N THR A 136 -13.77 -6.69 2.99
CA THR A 136 -12.92 -5.84 3.84
C THR A 136 -12.15 -4.85 2.99
N ILE A 137 -11.48 -5.33 1.94
CA ILE A 137 -10.79 -4.53 0.92
C ILE A 137 -11.75 -3.56 0.24
N LYS A 138 -12.94 -4.02 -0.16
CA LYS A 138 -14.00 -3.17 -0.74
C LYS A 138 -14.45 -2.06 0.22
N TYR A 139 -14.65 -2.38 1.50
CA TYR A 139 -15.05 -1.41 2.53
C TYR A 139 -13.92 -0.41 2.84
N GLN A 140 -12.67 -0.85 2.95
CA GLN A 140 -11.52 0.06 3.15
C GLN A 140 -11.34 1.01 1.96
N ALA A 141 -11.39 0.50 0.73
CA ALA A 141 -11.35 1.33 -0.48
C ALA A 141 -12.51 2.36 -0.52
N SER A 142 -13.72 1.94 -0.14
CA SER A 142 -14.89 2.82 -0.02
C SER A 142 -14.68 3.91 1.04
N MET A 143 -14.15 3.56 2.22
CA MET A 143 -13.84 4.50 3.29
C MET A 143 -12.73 5.48 2.89
N SER A 144 -11.71 5.03 2.16
CA SER A 144 -10.64 5.89 1.64
C SER A 144 -11.16 6.88 0.60
N LEU A 145 -11.94 6.44 -0.37
CA LEU A 145 -12.62 7.33 -1.33
C LEU A 145 -13.57 8.31 -0.64
N ALA A 146 -14.26 7.90 0.43
CA ALA A 146 -15.12 8.78 1.22
C ALA A 146 -14.36 9.89 1.95
N LYS A 147 -13.16 9.60 2.51
CA LYS A 147 -12.28 10.62 3.10
C LYS A 147 -11.82 11.64 2.03
N LEU A 148 -11.54 11.15 0.82
CA LEU A 148 -11.23 11.96 -0.37
C LEU A 148 -12.44 12.72 -0.96
N ARG A 149 -13.65 12.53 -0.40
CA ARG A 149 -14.93 13.09 -0.88
C ARG A 149 -15.29 12.65 -2.31
N ASP A 150 -14.89 11.46 -2.70
CA ASP A 150 -15.24 10.89 -4.00
C ASP A 150 -16.52 10.03 -3.90
N ASP A 151 -17.51 10.35 -4.72
CA ASP A 151 -18.86 9.78 -4.70
C ASP A 151 -18.92 8.32 -5.15
N ARG A 152 -17.90 7.83 -5.86
CA ARG A 152 -17.73 6.40 -6.19
C ARG A 152 -17.60 5.52 -4.94
N ALA A 153 -17.37 6.08 -3.75
CA ALA A 153 -17.49 5.38 -2.47
C ALA A 153 -18.92 4.89 -2.14
N LEU A 154 -19.95 5.57 -2.64
CA LEU A 154 -21.33 5.39 -2.16
C LEU A 154 -21.89 3.95 -2.28
N PRO A 155 -21.66 3.17 -3.36
CA PRO A 155 -22.17 1.80 -3.46
C PRO A 155 -21.60 0.87 -2.38
N GLY A 156 -20.27 0.90 -2.17
CA GLY A 156 -19.60 0.08 -1.16
C GLY A 156 -19.91 0.54 0.27
N LEU A 157 -20.05 1.85 0.51
CA LEU A 157 -20.57 2.36 1.78
C LEU A 157 -22.02 1.93 2.03
N LYS A 158 -22.89 1.91 1.00
CA LYS A 158 -24.30 1.47 1.15
C LYS A 158 -24.38 -0.04 1.44
N GLN A 159 -23.48 -0.85 0.88
CA GLN A 159 -23.30 -2.24 1.27
C GLN A 159 -22.82 -2.35 2.74
N MET A 160 -21.81 -1.58 3.14
CA MET A 160 -21.29 -1.53 4.52
C MET A 160 -22.34 -1.06 5.55
N ALA A 161 -23.25 -0.16 5.15
CA ALA A 161 -24.34 0.36 5.99
C ALA A 161 -25.49 -0.64 6.24
N LYS A 162 -25.55 -1.71 5.45
CA LYS A 162 -26.56 -2.78 5.51
C LYS A 162 -25.98 -4.09 6.07
N ASN A 163 -24.75 -4.43 5.67
CA ASN A 163 -24.13 -5.74 5.88
C ASN A 163 -22.91 -5.71 6.83
N GLY A 164 -22.50 -4.53 7.32
CA GLY A 164 -21.47 -4.42 8.37
C GLY A 164 -22.06 -4.61 9.77
N ASP A 165 -21.20 -4.81 10.76
CA ASP A 165 -21.59 -4.77 12.18
C ASP A 165 -22.19 -3.40 12.58
N LYS A 166 -22.62 -3.28 13.84
CA LYS A 166 -23.27 -2.08 14.40
C LYS A 166 -22.42 -0.82 14.26
N ASP A 167 -21.09 -0.92 14.34
CA ASP A 167 -20.18 0.21 14.33
C ASP A 167 -19.75 0.57 12.91
N MET A 168 -19.39 -0.42 12.09
CA MET A 168 -19.17 -0.25 10.65
C MET A 168 -20.40 0.31 9.94
N SER A 169 -21.60 -0.16 10.30
CA SER A 169 -22.86 0.39 9.79
C SER A 169 -23.09 1.86 10.20
N ARG A 170 -22.69 2.25 11.42
CA ARG A 170 -22.78 3.65 11.89
C ARG A 170 -21.78 4.55 11.16
N VAL A 171 -20.53 4.07 10.99
CA VAL A 171 -19.48 4.76 10.23
C VAL A 171 -19.90 4.94 8.77
N ALA A 172 -20.43 3.91 8.13
CA ALA A 172 -20.93 3.95 6.76
C ALA A 172 -21.99 5.06 6.58
N ARG A 173 -23.03 5.07 7.42
CA ARG A 173 -24.11 6.08 7.38
C ARG A 173 -23.58 7.50 7.64
N SER A 174 -22.59 7.65 8.52
CA SER A 174 -21.91 8.94 8.77
C SER A 174 -21.13 9.43 7.54
N LEU A 175 -20.43 8.53 6.84
CA LEU A 175 -19.68 8.86 5.62
C LEU A 175 -20.61 9.18 4.44
N ILE A 176 -21.66 8.38 4.23
CA ILE A 176 -22.72 8.64 3.23
C ILE A 176 -23.31 10.03 3.44
N LYS A 177 -23.77 10.37 4.65
CA LYS A 177 -24.33 11.70 4.96
C LYS A 177 -23.33 12.84 4.74
N LYS A 178 -22.01 12.62 4.89
CA LYS A 178 -20.96 13.63 4.63
C LYS A 178 -20.67 13.85 3.14
N ILE A 179 -20.93 12.85 2.31
CA ILE A 179 -20.87 12.96 0.85
C ILE A 179 -22.17 13.63 0.36
N GLU A 180 -23.32 13.05 0.68
CA GLU A 180 -24.63 13.47 0.16
C GLU A 180 -25.06 14.87 0.65
N SER A 181 -24.62 15.32 1.83
CA SER A 181 -24.89 16.71 2.30
C SER A 181 -24.09 17.77 1.53
N LYS A 182 -23.11 17.37 0.72
CA LYS A 182 -22.36 18.26 -0.18
C LYS A 182 -22.77 17.97 -1.63
N LYS A 183 -23.91 18.54 -2.02
CA LYS A 183 -24.42 18.52 -3.41
C LYS A 183 -23.27 18.80 -4.39
N PRO A 184 -23.18 18.05 -5.51
CA PRO A 184 -22.02 18.11 -6.39
C PRO A 184 -21.86 19.49 -7.02
N GLN A 185 -20.66 20.05 -6.90
CA GLN A 185 -20.12 20.84 -8.01
C GLN A 185 -20.06 19.90 -9.23
N PRO A 186 -20.71 20.22 -10.36
CA PRO A 186 -20.77 19.31 -11.49
C PRO A 186 -19.36 19.06 -12.02
N ARG A 187 -18.90 17.80 -11.98
CA ARG A 187 -17.66 17.33 -12.63
C ARG A 187 -17.83 17.28 -14.16
N THR A 188 -18.36 18.33 -14.78
CA THR A 188 -18.47 18.49 -16.23
C THR A 188 -17.11 18.85 -16.82
N GLY A 189 -16.26 17.84 -16.96
CA GLY A 189 -15.31 17.84 -18.07
C GLY A 189 -16.09 17.98 -19.37
N SER A 190 -15.69 18.91 -20.23
CA SER A 190 -16.35 19.22 -21.50
C SER A 190 -17.84 19.56 -21.41
N LYS A 191 -18.14 20.86 -21.24
CA LYS A 191 -19.21 21.44 -22.08
C LYS A 191 -18.79 21.20 -23.53
N ILE A 192 -19.38 20.21 -24.20
CA ILE A 192 -19.41 20.20 -25.66
C ILE A 192 -20.26 21.40 -26.04
N ILE A 193 -19.59 22.51 -26.37
CA ILE A 193 -20.22 23.61 -27.08
C ILE A 193 -20.66 23.00 -28.41
N LYS A 194 -21.96 22.76 -28.55
CA LYS A 194 -22.56 22.50 -29.87
C LYS A 194 -22.26 23.74 -30.71
N LYS A 195 -21.22 23.67 -31.54
CA LYS A 195 -21.03 24.67 -32.60
C LYS A 195 -22.34 24.68 -33.40
N PRO A 196 -22.98 25.85 -33.62
CA PRO A 196 -24.14 25.89 -34.48
C PRO A 196 -23.72 25.36 -35.85
N THR A 197 -24.51 24.45 -36.42
CA THR A 197 -24.29 23.93 -37.76
C THR A 197 -24.43 25.09 -38.74
N LEU A 198 -23.29 25.54 -39.30
CA LEU A 198 -23.28 26.57 -40.34
C LEU A 198 -24.10 26.05 -41.52
N ASN A 199 -25.26 26.68 -41.75
CA ASN A 199 -26.18 26.27 -42.79
C ASN A 199 -25.53 26.55 -44.15
N ASN A 200 -25.47 25.56 -45.04
CA ASN A 200 -24.64 25.62 -46.24
C ASN A 200 -25.36 26.34 -47.39
N ARG A 201 -25.75 27.60 -47.14
CA ARG A 201 -26.34 28.54 -48.09
C ARG A 201 -25.77 29.93 -47.84
N ASP A 202 -24.73 30.28 -48.61
CA ASP A 202 -24.52 31.59 -49.25
C ASP A 202 -23.13 31.66 -49.89
N ARG A 203 -23.02 31.12 -51.12
CA ARG A 203 -21.76 31.05 -51.89
C ARG A 203 -21.60 32.21 -52.87
N LYS A 204 -21.77 33.44 -52.38
CA LYS A 204 -21.49 34.74 -53.02
C LYS A 204 -21.03 35.70 -51.89
N THR A 205 -20.04 36.59 -52.03
CA THR A 205 -19.34 37.11 -53.22
C THR A 205 -17.97 37.71 -52.84
N LYS A 206 -17.07 37.93 -53.82
CA LYS A 206 -16.02 38.99 -53.89
C LYS A 206 -15.20 39.28 -52.60
N SER A 207 -13.99 38.75 -52.44
CA SER A 207 -12.70 39.30 -52.96
C SER A 207 -12.21 40.64 -52.36
N ARG A 208 -11.07 40.63 -51.62
CA ARG A 208 -9.88 41.48 -51.91
C ARG A 208 -8.62 40.99 -51.17
N LEU A 209 -7.47 41.58 -51.53
CA LEU A 209 -6.12 41.29 -51.04
C LEU A 209 -5.86 41.86 -49.63
N VAL A 210 -4.89 41.29 -48.90
CA VAL A 210 -3.59 41.91 -48.52
C VAL A 210 -2.68 40.88 -47.82
N LYS A 211 -1.36 41.10 -47.81
CA LYS A 211 -0.30 40.17 -47.35
C LYS A 211 0.17 40.44 -45.89
N PRO A 212 0.95 39.52 -45.27
CA PRO A 212 1.16 39.52 -43.81
C PRO A 212 2.46 40.16 -43.31
N GLY A 213 2.48 40.45 -42.01
CA GLY A 213 3.66 40.71 -41.17
C GLY A 213 3.23 40.90 -39.70
N ARG A 214 4.11 40.86 -38.70
CA ARG A 214 5.47 40.31 -38.60
C ARG A 214 5.78 40.18 -37.10
N THR A 215 6.46 39.10 -36.69
CA THR A 215 7.32 39.00 -35.47
C THR A 215 7.09 39.92 -34.26
N ASN A 216 6.95 39.33 -33.07
CA ASN A 216 8.00 39.53 -32.06
C ASN A 216 8.20 38.33 -31.11
N LYS A 217 9.34 38.29 -30.41
CA LYS A 217 9.80 37.21 -29.53
C LYS A 217 10.18 37.76 -28.15
N SER A 218 10.23 36.87 -27.14
CA SER A 218 11.12 36.97 -25.95
C SER A 218 10.78 38.06 -24.88
N PRO A 219 11.36 38.00 -23.66
CA PRO A 219 11.69 36.79 -22.86
C PRO A 219 11.52 36.92 -21.31
N THR A 220 11.78 35.80 -20.61
CA THR A 220 12.40 35.67 -19.26
C THR A 220 11.72 36.11 -17.95
N ARG A 221 11.98 35.27 -16.93
CA ARG A 221 12.51 35.56 -15.56
C ARG A 221 11.58 34.97 -14.47
N SER A 222 11.89 33.80 -13.91
CA SER A 222 12.86 33.54 -12.83
C SER A 222 12.55 34.27 -11.52
N GLY A 223 12.27 33.50 -10.45
CA GLY A 223 12.00 33.97 -9.09
C GLY A 223 11.98 32.78 -8.13
N SER A 224 12.78 32.84 -7.06
CA SER A 224 13.20 31.67 -6.28
C SER A 224 13.01 31.85 -4.76
N ILE A 225 13.02 30.74 -4.01
CA ILE A 225 13.36 30.64 -2.56
C ILE A 225 12.37 31.29 -1.56
N LYS A 226 11.69 30.46 -0.73
CA LYS A 226 12.03 30.28 0.72
C LYS A 226 11.23 29.19 1.47
N ARG A 227 11.86 28.69 2.54
CA ARG A 227 11.35 27.92 3.71
C ARG A 227 11.82 28.69 4.99
N PRO A 228 11.52 28.32 6.26
CA PRO A 228 10.94 27.09 6.83
C PRO A 228 9.59 27.42 7.55
N SER A 229 9.15 26.97 8.74
CA SER A 229 9.65 26.07 9.81
C SER A 229 8.52 25.57 10.73
N LYS A 230 8.76 24.45 11.48
CA LYS A 230 8.06 24.03 12.72
C LYS A 230 6.53 23.76 12.61
N SER A 231 5.82 23.21 13.61
CA SER A 231 6.09 22.07 14.51
C SER A 231 4.78 21.64 15.21
N SER A 232 4.47 20.34 15.35
CA SER A 232 3.33 19.86 16.18
C SER A 232 3.49 18.41 16.67
N LYS A 233 2.88 18.10 17.83
CA LYS A 233 2.99 16.81 18.56
C LYS A 233 2.02 15.73 18.01
N PRO A 234 2.31 14.43 18.18
CA PRO A 234 1.46 13.33 17.67
C PRO A 234 0.45 12.78 18.70
N PRO A 235 -0.72 12.27 18.25
CA PRO A 235 -1.64 11.51 19.10
C PRO A 235 -1.32 10.00 19.17
N THR A 236 -1.31 9.49 20.41
CA THR A 236 -1.72 8.15 20.90
C THR A 236 -1.58 6.88 20.05
N ARG A 237 -0.92 5.89 20.67
CA ARG A 237 -0.87 4.44 20.34
C ARG A 237 -2.19 3.83 19.86
N SER A 238 -2.06 2.85 18.95
CA SER A 238 -2.69 1.53 19.07
C SER A 238 -1.62 0.45 18.87
N SER A 239 -1.75 -0.70 19.56
CA SER A 239 -0.81 -1.83 19.46
C SER A 239 -1.51 -3.05 18.84
N PRO A 240 -0.91 -3.73 17.84
CA PRO A 240 -1.37 -5.05 17.42
C PRO A 240 -1.11 -6.11 18.52
N PRO A 241 -1.86 -7.22 18.55
CA PRO A 241 -1.69 -8.27 19.55
C PRO A 241 -0.43 -9.12 19.30
N SER A 242 0.15 -9.65 20.38
CA SER A 242 1.20 -10.66 20.31
C SER A 242 0.60 -12.04 19.98
N ARG A 243 1.09 -12.68 18.91
CA ARG A 243 0.64 -14.04 18.54
C ARG A 243 1.46 -15.07 19.33
N LYS A 244 0.80 -15.89 20.15
CA LYS A 244 1.42 -17.10 20.73
C LYS A 244 1.72 -18.10 19.61
N SER A 245 2.87 -18.77 19.68
CA SER A 245 3.20 -19.90 18.82
C SER A 245 2.39 -21.14 19.23
N SER A 246 1.40 -21.51 18.41
CA SER A 246 0.75 -22.82 18.50
C SER A 246 1.68 -23.87 17.86
N GLY A 247 2.52 -24.51 18.68
CA GLY A 247 3.41 -25.57 18.23
C GLY A 247 2.65 -26.77 17.66
N GLN A 248 3.27 -27.48 16.71
CA GLN A 248 2.75 -28.73 16.17
C GLN A 248 2.66 -29.79 17.27
N LYS A 249 1.53 -30.50 17.35
CA LYS A 249 1.45 -31.79 18.04
C LYS A 249 1.29 -32.90 17.01
N SER A 250 2.41 -33.51 16.63
CA SER A 250 2.43 -34.85 16.05
C SER A 250 2.47 -35.88 17.17
N SER A 251 1.46 -36.74 17.28
CA SER A 251 1.50 -37.94 18.13
C SER A 251 0.93 -39.13 17.36
N SER A 252 1.75 -40.18 17.21
CA SER A 252 1.42 -41.39 16.49
C SER A 252 0.31 -42.21 17.18
N GLY A 253 -0.57 -42.82 16.38
CA GLY A 253 -1.68 -43.64 16.84
C GLY A 253 -1.88 -44.89 15.99
N LYS A 254 -0.80 -45.67 15.75
CA LYS A 254 -0.84 -46.88 14.93
C LYS A 254 -1.54 -48.02 15.69
N LYS A 255 -2.85 -48.18 15.53
CA LYS A 255 -3.56 -49.39 15.97
C LYS A 255 -3.20 -50.57 15.07
N ILE A 256 -2.84 -51.67 15.72
CA ILE A 256 -2.76 -53.01 15.11
C ILE A 256 -4.17 -53.62 15.17
N LYS A 257 -4.50 -54.43 14.15
CA LYS A 257 -5.50 -55.50 14.18
C LYS A 257 -4.78 -56.80 13.85
#